data_AF-A0A1X7TA96-F1
#
_entry.id   AF-A0A1X7TA96-F1
#
_cell.length_a   1.000
_cell.length_b   1.000
_cell.length_c   1.000
_cell.angle_alpha   90.00
_cell.angle_beta   90.00
_cell.angle_gamma   90.00
#
_symmetry.space_group_name_H-M   'P 1'
#
loop_
_entity.id
_entity.type
_entity.pdbx_description
1 polymer ?
#
loop_
_entity_poly.entity_id
_entity_poly.type
_entity_poly.pdbx_seq_one_letter_code
_entity_poly.pdbx_strand_id
1 'polypeptide(L)'
;MSSKLMTSSLLARIEGLNCMILSDPYPPHLLFLSHPSLHTLTLPLDTAESAIELFTILQTNTTLKALSMKIKEERVYTSSMGTSLQDMLTQNQTLKYLEI
;
A
#
# COMPACT_ATOMS: atom_id res chain seq x y z
N MET A 1 6.90 14.84 20.05
CA MET A 1 5.69 14.14 20.52
C MET A 1 4.50 14.59 19.68
N SER A 2 4.28 14.05 18.47
CA SER A 2 3.03 14.28 17.72
C SER A 2 2.81 13.41 16.47
N SER A 3 3.73 12.52 16.06
CA SER A 3 3.47 11.62 14.91
C SER A 3 2.69 10.36 15.31
N LYS A 4 2.98 9.81 16.49
CA LYS A 4 2.38 8.56 16.99
C LYS A 4 0.90 8.66 17.36
N LEU A 5 0.41 9.88 17.65
CA LEU A 5 -1.01 10.15 17.96
C LEU A 5 -1.86 10.35 16.69
N MET A 6 -1.26 10.80 15.58
CA MET A 6 -1.98 10.97 14.31
C MET A 6 -2.09 9.64 13.53
N THR A 7 -1.17 8.71 13.75
CA THR A 7 -1.30 7.35 13.20
C THR A 7 -2.40 6.54 13.87
N SER A 8 -2.73 6.80 15.16
CA SER A 8 -3.88 6.16 15.80
C SER A 8 -5.23 6.62 15.25
N SER A 9 -5.35 7.86 14.74
CA SER A 9 -6.56 8.32 14.05
C SER A 9 -6.74 7.72 12.67
N LEU A 10 -5.64 7.37 11.96
CA LEU A 10 -5.70 6.63 10.69
C LEU A 10 -6.17 5.16 10.87
N LEU A 11 -6.08 4.62 12.10
CA LEU A 11 -6.56 3.28 12.44
C LEU A 11 -8.03 3.25 12.87
N ALA A 12 -8.65 4.42 13.15
CA ALA A 12 -10.07 4.47 13.43
C ALA A 12 -10.80 4.11 12.12
N ARG A 13 -11.34 2.88 12.05
CA ARG A 13 -12.03 2.37 10.87
C ARG A 13 -13.12 3.34 10.46
N ILE A 14 -12.96 3.94 9.28
CA ILE A 14 -13.97 4.80 8.66
C ILE A 14 -14.82 3.91 7.75
N GLU A 15 -16.08 3.70 8.13
CA GLU A 15 -17.01 2.93 7.30
C GLU A 15 -17.23 3.62 5.95
N GLY A 16 -17.13 2.86 4.86
CA GLY A 16 -17.29 3.39 3.51
C GLY A 16 -16.10 4.15 2.94
N LEU A 17 -14.94 4.15 3.62
CA LEU A 17 -13.73 4.77 3.07
C LEU A 17 -13.24 4.05 1.80
N ASN A 18 -13.38 4.71 0.66
CA ASN A 18 -13.00 4.16 -0.64
C ASN A 18 -11.61 4.63 -1.12
N CYS A 19 -11.15 5.79 -0.68
CA CYS A 19 -9.90 6.40 -1.16
C CYS A 19 -9.07 6.88 0.03
N MET A 20 -7.77 6.62 -0.01
CA MET A 20 -6.81 7.09 0.99
C MET A 20 -5.54 7.60 0.30
N ILE A 21 -5.11 8.80 0.68
CA ILE A 21 -3.89 9.43 0.19
C ILE A 21 -3.04 9.78 1.42
N LEU A 22 -1.84 9.22 1.48
CA LEU A 22 -0.91 9.41 2.60
C LEU A 22 0.28 10.24 2.14
N SER A 23 0.71 11.19 2.97
CA SER A 23 1.88 12.04 2.70
C SER A 23 3.19 11.45 3.26
N ASP A 24 3.05 10.54 4.23
CA ASP A 24 4.14 9.88 4.93
C ASP A 24 4.02 8.36 4.82
N PRO A 25 5.16 7.63 4.86
CA PRO A 25 5.14 6.18 4.82
C PRO A 25 4.29 5.58 5.94
N TYR A 26 3.58 4.50 5.63
CA TYR A 26 2.73 3.80 6.56
C TYR A 26 2.78 2.30 6.32
N PRO A 27 2.83 1.45 7.37
CA PRO A 27 2.89 0.00 7.21
C PRO A 27 1.68 -0.55 6.44
N PRO A 28 1.88 -1.18 5.27
CA PRO A 28 0.80 -1.72 4.44
C PRO A 28 -0.15 -2.67 5.19
N HIS A 29 0.37 -3.59 6.00
CA HIS A 29 -0.46 -4.55 6.73
C HIS A 29 -1.46 -3.87 7.67
N LEU A 30 -1.08 -2.80 8.37
CA LEU A 30 -1.98 -2.06 9.27
C LEU A 30 -3.09 -1.33 8.50
N LEU A 31 -2.78 -0.86 7.29
CA LEU A 31 -3.73 -0.16 6.43
C LEU A 31 -4.85 -1.11 5.99
N PHE A 32 -4.51 -2.28 5.45
CA PHE A 32 -5.50 -3.24 4.94
C PHE A 32 -6.23 -4.00 6.05
N LEU A 33 -5.64 -4.12 7.25
CA LEU A 33 -6.37 -4.61 8.43
C LEU A 33 -7.48 -3.65 8.86
N SER A 34 -7.23 -2.34 8.78
CA SER A 34 -8.19 -1.32 9.21
C SER A 34 -9.22 -0.99 8.14
N HIS A 35 -8.80 -0.98 6.87
CA HIS A 35 -9.61 -0.56 5.72
C HIS A 35 -9.53 -1.59 4.58
N PRO A 36 -10.07 -2.82 4.77
CA PRO A 36 -10.00 -3.88 3.77
C PRO A 36 -10.78 -3.55 2.48
N SER A 37 -11.72 -2.61 2.52
CA SER A 37 -12.59 -2.20 1.40
C SER A 37 -12.06 -1.02 0.58
N LEU A 38 -10.80 -0.64 0.77
CA LEU A 38 -10.21 0.48 0.04
C LEU A 38 -10.17 0.20 -1.47
N HIS A 39 -10.53 1.18 -2.27
CA HIS A 39 -10.52 1.11 -3.73
C HIS A 39 -9.33 1.87 -4.36
N THR A 40 -8.88 2.93 -3.72
CA THR A 40 -7.80 3.78 -4.23
C THR A 40 -6.82 4.12 -3.11
N LEU A 41 -5.53 3.87 -3.35
CA LEU A 41 -4.46 4.15 -2.42
C LEU A 41 -3.35 4.97 -3.09
N THR A 42 -2.97 6.06 -2.45
CA THR A 42 -1.69 6.73 -2.69
C THR A 42 -0.82 6.61 -1.45
N LEU A 43 0.31 5.92 -1.57
CA LEU A 43 1.18 5.60 -0.43
C LEU A 43 2.66 5.81 -0.77
N PRO A 44 3.36 6.76 -0.12
CA PRO A 44 4.81 6.80 -0.19
C PRO A 44 5.40 5.62 0.58
N LEU A 45 6.47 5.02 0.04
CA LEU A 45 7.20 3.92 0.66
C LEU A 45 8.65 4.35 0.91
N ASP A 46 9.22 3.89 2.02
CA ASP A 46 10.58 4.20 2.45
C ASP A 46 11.57 3.04 2.24
N THR A 47 11.08 1.81 2.06
CA THR A 47 11.87 0.58 2.11
C THR A 47 11.38 -0.47 1.10
N ALA A 48 12.28 -1.36 0.67
CA ALA A 48 11.96 -2.43 -0.29
C ALA A 48 11.05 -3.46 0.36
N GLU A 49 11.29 -3.73 1.64
CA GLU A 49 10.51 -4.62 2.48
C GLU A 49 9.05 -4.17 2.56
N SER A 50 8.80 -2.85 2.71
CA SER A 50 7.43 -2.32 2.71
C SER A 50 6.75 -2.44 1.34
N ALA A 51 7.51 -2.29 0.24
CA ALA A 51 6.98 -2.53 -1.11
C ALA A 51 6.63 -4.01 -1.33
N ILE A 52 7.52 -4.92 -0.94
CA ILE A 52 7.30 -6.37 -1.02
C ILE A 52 6.09 -6.77 -0.17
N GLU A 53 5.98 -6.27 1.07
CA GLU A 53 4.82 -6.53 1.93
C GLU A 53 3.52 -6.06 1.27
N LEU A 54 3.51 -4.85 0.72
CA LEU A 54 2.36 -4.31 -0.01
C LEU A 54 1.98 -5.22 -1.18
N PHE A 55 2.93 -5.62 -2.00
CA PHE A 55 2.68 -6.49 -3.16
C PHE A 55 2.14 -7.86 -2.74
N THR A 56 2.69 -8.47 -1.69
CA THR A 56 2.20 -9.73 -1.14
C THR A 56 0.75 -9.62 -0.65
N ILE A 57 0.39 -8.53 0.05
CA ILE A 57 -1.01 -8.29 0.45
C ILE A 57 -1.90 -8.18 -0.79
N LEU A 58 -1.44 -7.43 -1.80
CA LEU A 58 -2.21 -7.20 -3.01
C LEU A 58 -2.42 -8.46 -3.85
N GLN A 59 -1.59 -9.50 -3.75
CA GLN A 59 -1.86 -10.78 -4.43
C GLN A 59 -3.24 -11.36 -4.08
N THR A 60 -3.72 -11.15 -2.84
CA THR A 60 -5.02 -11.65 -2.36
C THR A 60 -6.07 -10.57 -2.16
N ASN A 61 -5.69 -9.29 -2.29
CA ASN A 61 -6.63 -8.18 -2.19
C ASN A 61 -7.60 -8.18 -3.39
N THR A 62 -8.89 -7.99 -3.10
CA THR A 62 -9.97 -8.03 -4.10
C THR A 62 -10.72 -6.72 -4.24
N THR A 63 -10.26 -5.65 -3.60
CA THR A 63 -11.01 -4.39 -3.46
C THR A 63 -10.28 -3.21 -4.10
N LEU A 64 -8.95 -3.18 -4.01
CA LEU A 64 -8.12 -2.10 -4.51
C LEU A 64 -8.08 -2.12 -6.03
N LYS A 65 -8.45 -1.01 -6.65
CA LYS A 65 -8.50 -0.82 -8.10
C LYS A 65 -7.40 0.11 -8.61
N ALA A 66 -6.92 1.02 -7.78
CA ALA A 66 -5.89 1.98 -8.14
C ALA A 66 -4.85 2.11 -7.03
N LEU A 67 -3.59 1.97 -7.40
CA LEU A 67 -2.44 2.16 -6.55
C LEU A 67 -1.49 3.17 -7.19
N SER A 68 -1.14 4.21 -6.43
CA SER A 68 -0.05 5.12 -6.75
C SER A 68 0.94 5.08 -5.60
N MET A 69 2.18 4.72 -5.87
CA MET A 69 3.23 4.72 -4.86
C MET A 69 4.34 5.68 -5.25
N LYS A 70 5.02 6.20 -4.23
CA LYS A 70 6.23 7.00 -4.41
C LYS A 70 7.31 6.46 -3.51
N ILE A 71 8.38 5.96 -4.09
CA ILE A 71 9.50 5.42 -3.32
C ILE A 71 10.46 6.56 -3.02
N LYS A 72 10.62 6.91 -1.74
CA LYS A 72 11.32 8.15 -1.33
C LYS A 72 12.86 8.10 -1.49
N GLU A 73 13.47 6.96 -1.84
CA GLU A 73 14.94 6.86 -2.04
C GLU A 73 15.36 5.87 -3.16
N GLU A 74 16.39 6.23 -3.93
CA GLU A 74 16.90 5.51 -5.12
C GLU A 74 17.53 4.12 -4.83
N ARG A 75 17.62 3.66 -3.58
CA ARG A 75 18.30 2.40 -3.22
C ARG A 75 17.40 1.17 -3.12
N VAL A 76 16.12 1.31 -3.45
CA VAL A 76 15.06 0.38 -3.02
C VAL A 76 14.63 -0.61 -4.11
N TYR A 77 15.07 -0.44 -5.36
CA TYR A 77 14.74 -1.38 -6.43
C TYR A 77 15.65 -2.62 -6.39
N THR A 78 15.27 -3.59 -5.56
CA THR A 78 15.91 -4.90 -5.50
C THR A 78 15.28 -5.87 -6.50
N SER A 79 16.01 -6.92 -6.88
CA SER A 79 15.44 -8.02 -7.68
C SER A 79 14.26 -8.68 -6.98
N SER A 80 14.30 -8.79 -5.64
CA SER A 80 13.20 -9.34 -4.84
C SER A 80 11.93 -8.50 -4.91
N MET A 81 12.06 -7.16 -4.91
CA MET A 81 10.93 -6.26 -5.12
C MET A 81 10.33 -6.47 -6.52
N GLY A 82 11.17 -6.60 -7.54
CA GLY A 82 10.74 -6.90 -8.92
C GLY A 82 9.97 -8.21 -9.04
N THR A 83 10.47 -9.30 -8.45
CA THR A 83 9.77 -10.59 -8.41
C THR A 83 8.42 -10.47 -7.70
N SER A 84 8.37 -9.81 -6.54
CA SER A 84 7.13 -9.62 -5.79
C SER A 84 6.10 -8.79 -6.56
N LEU A 85 6.54 -7.74 -7.26
CA LEU A 85 5.69 -6.95 -8.16
C LEU A 85 5.13 -7.81 -9.30
N GLN A 86 5.97 -8.63 -9.93
CA GLN A 86 5.54 -9.54 -11.00
C GLN A 86 4.49 -10.56 -10.51
N ASP A 87 4.73 -11.16 -9.34
CA ASP A 87 3.78 -12.09 -8.73
C ASP A 87 2.45 -11.40 -8.43
N MET A 88 2.49 -10.18 -7.89
CA MET A 88 1.31 -9.37 -7.62
C MET A 88 0.52 -9.07 -8.90
N LEU A 89 1.18 -8.61 -9.97
CA LEU A 89 0.51 -8.34 -11.25
C LEU A 89 -0.09 -9.58 -11.90
N THR A 90 0.49 -10.76 -11.64
CA THR A 90 0.00 -12.03 -12.18
C THR A 90 -1.22 -12.53 -11.41
N GLN A 91 -1.22 -12.39 -10.08
CA GLN A 91 -2.28 -12.93 -9.21
C GLN A 91 -3.44 -11.95 -9.01
N ASN A 92 -3.17 -10.66 -8.85
CA ASN A 92 -4.20 -9.67 -8.55
C ASN A 92 -5.09 -9.42 -9.78
N GLN A 93 -6.40 -9.66 -9.62
CA GLN A 93 -7.41 -9.52 -10.69
C GLN A 93 -8.21 -8.21 -10.63
N THR A 94 -7.89 -7.32 -9.69
CA THR A 94 -8.75 -6.17 -9.35
C THR A 94 -8.10 -4.82 -9.57
N LEU A 95 -6.77 -4.78 -9.52
CA LEU A 95 -5.93 -3.62 -9.79
C LEU A 95 -6.00 -3.28 -11.28
N LYS A 96 -6.45 -2.06 -11.56
CA LYS A 96 -6.61 -1.53 -12.93
C LYS A 96 -5.62 -0.41 -13.23
N TYR A 97 -5.13 0.25 -12.18
CA TYR A 97 -4.19 1.35 -12.29
C TYR A 97 -3.05 1.15 -11.30
N LEU A 98 -1.83 1.22 -11.82
CA LEU A 98 -0.60 1.14 -11.06
C LEU A 98 0.33 2.26 -11.53
N GLU A 99 0.77 3.09 -10.59
CA GLU A 99 1.80 4.11 -10.75
C GLU A 99 2.87 3.87 -9.67
N ILE A 100 4.15 3.87 -10.07
CA ILE A 100 5.32 3.65 -9.21
C ILE A 100 6.29 4.82 -9.38
#